data_AF-A0A326U6U1-F1
#
_entry.id   AF-A0A326U6U1-F1
#
_cell.length_a   1.000
_cell.length_b   1.000
_cell.length_c   1.000
_cell.angle_alpha   90.00
_cell.angle_beta   90.00
_cell.angle_gamma   90.00
#
_symmetry.space_group_name_H-M   'P 1'
#
loop_
_entity.id
_entity.type
_entity.pdbx_description
1 polymer ?
#
loop_
_entity_poly.entity_id
_entity_poly.type
_entity_poly.pdbx_seq_one_letter_code
_entity_poly.pdbx_strand_id
1 'polypeptide(L)'
;MTEVEREKLAKVLREEAHLLTGKTENYDALLDMIGDAHFVLLGEATHGTQEFYRARANITKRLITEKGFCGVAVEADWPDAYRVNRYIRGEKRDPSGQVALGGFQRFPTWMWRNTEVLDFVEWLHQYNRDKQRPVGFYGLDLYSLYSSIEAVIEYLEKVDPQAAQRARQRYSCFEHFGEDAQAYGHAASSQLSASCESEVVKQLTELQQQKAHLLQKDGKLAGDELFYAQQNARLVKNAEEYYRAMFHGKVSFWNLRDHHMAETLDALASHLKYNGEMPKLVVWEHNSHIGDARATSVAEAGELNVGQLVRQKYERDAVLIGFSTFTGTVTAATDWGGQHEQKNVRPGLANSYEELLHYAGKVTGEPNYYLILRDNGTVEQVLTGPCLQRR
;
A
#
# COMPACT_ATOMS: atom_id res chain seq x y z
N MET A 1 -22.64 -22.30 15.12
CA MET A 1 -23.41 -21.33 15.92
C MET A 1 -24.88 -21.59 15.68
N THR A 2 -25.68 -21.74 16.74
CA THR A 2 -27.13 -21.86 16.60
C THR A 2 -27.74 -20.52 16.17
N GLU A 3 -28.95 -20.54 15.61
CA GLU A 3 -29.64 -19.32 15.20
C GLU A 3 -29.87 -18.34 16.37
N VAL A 4 -30.23 -18.87 17.54
CA VAL A 4 -30.44 -18.09 18.78
C VAL A 4 -29.15 -17.40 19.24
N GLU A 5 -28.02 -18.13 19.22
CA GLU A 5 -26.72 -17.56 19.56
C GLU A 5 -26.32 -16.46 18.56
N ARG A 6 -26.51 -16.71 17.26
CA ARG A 6 -26.22 -15.72 16.21
C ARG A 6 -27.04 -14.45 16.40
N GLU A 7 -28.34 -14.57 16.67
CA GLU A 7 -29.20 -13.42 16.91
C GLU A 7 -28.76 -12.62 18.14
N LYS A 8 -28.37 -13.31 19.22
CA LYS A 8 -27.84 -12.65 20.42
C LYS A 8 -26.56 -11.87 20.13
N LEU A 9 -25.57 -12.50 19.46
CA LEU A 9 -24.31 -11.84 19.11
C LEU A 9 -24.53 -10.67 18.14
N ALA A 10 -25.42 -10.82 17.17
CA ALA A 10 -25.74 -9.77 16.22
C ALA A 10 -26.40 -8.54 16.86
N LYS A 11 -27.23 -8.73 17.90
CA LYS A 11 -27.79 -7.63 18.69
C LYS A 11 -26.70 -6.84 19.41
N VAL A 12 -25.72 -7.54 19.98
CA VAL A 12 -24.57 -6.91 20.63
C VAL A 12 -23.76 -6.10 19.62
N LEU A 13 -23.41 -6.68 18.45
CA LEU A 13 -22.68 -5.96 17.40
C LEU A 13 -23.46 -4.75 16.88
N ARG A 14 -24.79 -4.83 16.83
CA ARG A 14 -25.64 -3.71 16.42
C ARG A 14 -25.54 -2.52 17.37
N GLU A 15 -25.52 -2.75 18.68
CA GLU A 15 -25.46 -1.67 19.68
C GLU A 15 -24.13 -0.90 19.59
N GLU A 16 -23.08 -1.59 19.15
CA GLU A 16 -21.73 -1.05 18.97
C GLU A 16 -21.46 -0.54 17.53
N ALA A 17 -22.42 -0.68 16.62
CA ALA A 17 -22.25 -0.34 15.21
C ALA A 17 -22.38 1.15 14.94
N HIS A 18 -21.40 1.72 14.25
CA HIS A 18 -21.47 3.08 13.71
C HIS A 18 -21.97 3.03 12.27
N LEU A 19 -23.19 3.51 12.05
CA LEU A 19 -23.90 3.40 10.77
C LEU A 19 -23.36 4.39 9.73
N LEU A 20 -23.21 3.94 8.48
CA LEU A 20 -22.76 4.76 7.35
C LEU A 20 -23.96 5.25 6.53
N THR A 21 -24.66 6.25 7.07
CA THR A 21 -25.96 6.74 6.54
C THR A 21 -25.83 7.75 5.39
N GLY A 22 -24.63 7.91 4.82
CA GLY A 22 -24.36 8.90 3.77
C GLY A 22 -24.33 10.37 4.23
N LYS A 23 -24.34 10.63 5.55
CA LYS A 23 -24.28 11.98 6.13
C LYS A 23 -22.85 12.52 6.30
N THR A 24 -22.74 13.80 6.59
CA THR A 24 -21.48 14.54 6.85
C THR A 24 -20.70 13.98 8.03
N GLU A 25 -21.38 13.45 9.04
CA GLU A 25 -20.77 12.90 10.28
C GLU A 25 -20.25 11.46 10.11
N ASN A 26 -20.35 10.88 8.90
CA ASN A 26 -19.80 9.56 8.64
C ASN A 26 -18.30 9.53 8.98
N TYR A 27 -17.90 8.59 9.83
CA TYR A 27 -16.54 8.38 10.34
C TYR A 27 -16.08 9.28 11.51
N ASP A 28 -16.93 10.11 12.13
CA ASP A 28 -16.52 10.94 13.28
C ASP A 28 -15.91 10.10 14.41
N ALA A 29 -16.62 9.07 14.87
CA ALA A 29 -16.12 8.17 15.92
C ALA A 29 -14.84 7.44 15.51
N LEU A 30 -14.68 7.13 14.21
CA LEU A 30 -13.46 6.54 13.68
C LEU A 30 -12.28 7.52 13.77
N LEU A 31 -12.46 8.78 13.38
CA LEU A 31 -11.45 9.83 13.47
C LEU A 31 -11.08 10.17 14.91
N ASP A 32 -12.04 10.12 15.82
CA ASP A 32 -11.80 10.28 17.25
C ASP A 32 -10.96 9.12 17.80
N MET A 33 -11.28 7.87 17.43
CA MET A 33 -10.49 6.70 17.83
C MET A 33 -9.08 6.70 17.24
N ILE A 34 -8.92 7.14 15.99
CA ILE A 34 -7.60 7.33 15.37
C ILE A 34 -6.77 8.33 16.19
N GLY A 35 -7.41 9.37 16.74
CA GLY A 35 -6.77 10.31 17.64
C GLY A 35 -5.54 10.97 17.00
N ASP A 36 -4.40 10.82 17.66
CA ASP A 36 -3.12 11.37 17.23
C ASP A 36 -2.18 10.36 16.53
N ALA A 37 -2.69 9.19 16.18
CA ALA A 37 -1.91 8.17 15.50
C ALA A 37 -1.24 8.70 14.22
N HIS A 38 0.01 8.32 14.01
CA HIS A 38 0.78 8.70 12.83
C HIS A 38 0.59 7.77 11.65
N PHE A 39 0.16 6.53 11.87
CA PHE A 39 -0.01 5.56 10.79
C PHE A 39 -1.43 5.02 10.78
N VAL A 40 -2.14 5.23 9.67
CA VAL A 40 -3.48 4.66 9.45
C VAL A 40 -3.44 3.79 8.21
N LEU A 41 -3.55 2.48 8.40
CA LEU A 41 -3.54 1.49 7.33
C LEU A 41 -4.98 1.12 7.00
N LEU A 42 -5.40 1.44 5.78
CA LEU A 42 -6.72 1.20 5.24
C LEU A 42 -6.68 0.03 4.25
N GLY A 43 -7.35 -1.06 4.63
CA GLY A 43 -7.46 -2.25 3.81
C GLY A 43 -8.45 -2.15 2.66
N GLU A 44 -8.58 -3.26 1.95
CA GLU A 44 -9.73 -3.60 1.13
C GLU A 44 -9.85 -5.14 1.06
N ALA A 45 -11.07 -5.67 0.97
CA ALA A 45 -11.26 -7.12 0.89
C ALA A 45 -11.08 -7.68 -0.53
N THR A 46 -11.12 -6.81 -1.53
CA THR A 46 -10.95 -7.13 -2.95
C THR A 46 -10.38 -5.93 -3.69
N HIS A 47 -9.52 -6.18 -4.67
CA HIS A 47 -9.12 -5.17 -5.63
C HIS A 47 -10.15 -5.10 -6.76
N GLY A 48 -11.06 -4.13 -6.71
CA GLY A 48 -12.08 -3.93 -7.76
C GLY A 48 -13.51 -3.72 -7.25
N THR A 49 -13.68 -3.45 -5.96
CA THR A 49 -14.97 -3.05 -5.38
C THR A 49 -15.00 -1.53 -5.15
N GLN A 50 -15.89 -0.85 -5.87
CA GLN A 50 -16.00 0.61 -5.91
C GLN A 50 -16.15 1.22 -4.51
N GLU A 51 -16.96 0.60 -3.66
CA GLU A 51 -17.28 1.10 -2.32
C GLU A 51 -16.05 1.17 -1.42
N PHE A 52 -15.09 0.26 -1.57
CA PHE A 52 -13.85 0.27 -0.81
C PHE A 52 -12.97 1.46 -1.19
N TYR A 53 -12.77 1.73 -2.48
CA TYR A 53 -12.03 2.91 -2.94
C TYR A 53 -12.69 4.21 -2.48
N ARG A 54 -14.02 4.32 -2.60
CA ARG A 54 -14.76 5.49 -2.15
C ARG A 54 -14.61 5.72 -0.65
N ALA A 55 -14.71 4.67 0.15
CA ALA A 55 -14.54 4.75 1.61
C ALA A 55 -13.10 5.14 1.99
N ARG A 56 -12.08 4.49 1.39
CA ARG A 56 -10.67 4.87 1.59
C ARG A 56 -10.42 6.33 1.24
N ALA A 57 -10.92 6.80 0.09
CA ALA A 57 -10.79 8.19 -0.33
C ALA A 57 -11.45 9.15 0.67
N ASN A 58 -12.68 8.85 1.11
CA ASN A 58 -13.41 9.72 2.05
C ASN A 58 -12.73 9.80 3.43
N ILE A 59 -12.32 8.66 3.99
CA ILE A 59 -11.58 8.61 5.26
C ILE A 59 -10.26 9.39 5.13
N THR A 60 -9.52 9.15 4.04
CA THR A 60 -8.22 9.80 3.80
C THR A 60 -8.35 11.31 3.61
N LYS A 61 -9.38 11.79 2.89
CA LYS A 61 -9.67 13.23 2.76
C LYS A 61 -9.85 13.87 4.14
N ARG A 62 -10.63 13.25 5.02
CA ARG A 62 -10.84 13.73 6.40
C ARG A 62 -9.56 13.69 7.23
N LEU A 63 -8.78 12.61 7.14
CA LEU A 63 -7.48 12.52 7.83
C LEU A 63 -6.53 13.64 7.39
N ILE A 64 -6.50 13.96 6.10
CA ILE A 64 -5.71 15.07 5.58
C ILE A 64 -6.23 16.43 6.10
N THR A 65 -7.54 16.68 5.99
CA THR A 65 -8.11 18.00 6.31
C THR A 65 -8.23 18.28 7.80
N GLU A 66 -8.48 17.25 8.62
CA GLU A 66 -8.83 17.40 10.04
C GLU A 66 -7.71 16.95 10.98
N LYS A 67 -6.87 15.99 10.56
CA LYS A 67 -5.84 15.38 11.43
C LYS A 67 -4.41 15.64 10.98
N GLY A 68 -4.20 16.33 9.85
CA GLY A 68 -2.89 16.77 9.38
C GLY A 68 -2.06 15.68 8.69
N PHE A 69 -2.70 14.64 8.15
CA PHE A 69 -2.00 13.62 7.37
C PHE A 69 -1.36 14.22 6.11
N CYS A 70 -0.07 13.93 5.90
CA CYS A 70 0.76 14.59 4.90
C CYS A 70 1.24 13.67 3.78
N GLY A 71 0.90 12.39 3.82
CA GLY A 71 1.21 11.47 2.73
C GLY A 71 0.25 10.29 2.67
N VAL A 72 0.04 9.81 1.45
CA VAL A 72 -0.70 8.59 1.15
C VAL A 72 0.27 7.63 0.47
N ALA A 73 0.50 6.48 1.09
CA ALA A 73 1.32 5.41 0.55
C ALA A 73 0.41 4.27 0.07
N VAL A 74 0.64 3.72 -1.11
CA VAL A 74 -0.26 2.74 -1.73
C VAL A 74 0.49 1.48 -2.15
N GLU A 75 -0.21 0.34 -2.20
CA GLU A 75 0.26 -0.94 -2.76
C GLU A 75 0.45 -0.84 -4.29
N ALA A 76 1.38 -0.01 -4.71
CA ALA A 76 1.68 0.27 -6.10
C ALA A 76 3.17 0.51 -6.29
N ASP A 77 3.56 0.50 -7.57
CA ASP A 77 4.93 0.71 -7.99
C ASP A 77 5.43 2.10 -7.60
N TRP A 78 6.64 2.13 -7.03
CA TRP A 78 7.27 3.37 -6.57
C TRP A 78 7.39 4.41 -7.68
N PRO A 79 7.82 4.07 -8.91
CA PRO A 79 7.93 5.07 -9.98
C PRO A 79 6.60 5.64 -10.46
N ASP A 80 5.60 4.77 -10.60
CA ASP A 80 4.29 5.16 -11.12
C ASP A 80 3.56 6.07 -10.13
N ALA A 81 3.62 5.74 -8.84
CA ALA A 81 3.07 6.60 -7.80
C ALA A 81 3.80 7.94 -7.70
N TYR A 82 5.11 7.99 -7.97
CA TYR A 82 5.83 9.26 -7.99
C TYR A 82 5.48 10.14 -9.18
N ARG A 83 5.16 9.54 -10.34
CA ARG A 83 4.58 10.31 -11.46
C ARG A 83 3.29 11.01 -11.03
N VAL A 84 2.41 10.31 -10.30
CA VAL A 84 1.21 10.90 -9.71
C VAL A 84 1.56 11.97 -8.66
N ASN A 85 2.55 11.72 -7.80
CA ASN A 85 3.04 12.69 -6.81
C ASN A 85 3.44 14.02 -7.45
N ARG A 86 4.17 13.97 -8.57
CA ARG A 86 4.60 15.15 -9.33
C ARG A 86 3.39 15.90 -9.88
N TYR A 87 2.42 15.18 -10.45
CA TYR A 87 1.17 15.77 -10.92
C TYR A 87 0.42 16.49 -9.79
N ILE A 88 0.17 15.84 -8.64
CA ILE A 88 -0.57 16.46 -7.53
C ILE A 88 0.19 17.62 -6.86
N ARG A 89 1.51 17.72 -7.07
CA ARG A 89 2.34 18.85 -6.62
C ARG A 89 2.41 20.00 -7.65
N GLY A 90 1.76 19.85 -8.80
CA GLY A 90 1.64 20.91 -9.82
C GLY A 90 2.77 20.93 -10.85
N GLU A 91 3.56 19.87 -10.98
CA GLU A 91 4.55 19.77 -12.05
C GLU A 91 3.86 19.64 -13.41
N LYS A 92 4.30 20.44 -14.39
CA LYS A 92 3.64 20.56 -15.71
C LYS A 92 3.97 19.44 -16.69
N ARG A 93 4.37 18.26 -16.21
CA ARG A 93 4.72 17.10 -17.07
C ARG A 93 3.47 16.42 -17.62
N ASP A 94 2.49 16.16 -16.77
CA ASP A 94 1.25 15.49 -17.14
C ASP A 94 0.07 16.49 -17.06
N PRO A 95 -0.78 16.59 -18.11
CA PRO A 95 -1.83 17.61 -18.17
C PRO A 95 -3.08 17.28 -17.33
N SER A 96 -3.22 16.04 -16.87
CA SER A 96 -4.36 15.59 -16.05
C SER A 96 -3.99 14.39 -15.18
N GLY A 97 -4.78 14.13 -14.13
CA GLY A 97 -4.61 12.96 -13.28
C GLY A 97 -4.76 11.66 -14.06
N GLN A 98 -5.61 11.62 -15.08
CA GLN A 98 -5.76 10.45 -15.96
C GLN A 98 -4.46 10.11 -16.70
N VAL A 99 -3.71 11.11 -17.17
CA VAL A 99 -2.43 10.90 -17.84
C VAL A 99 -1.36 10.46 -16.83
N ALA A 100 -1.32 11.08 -15.65
CA ALA A 100 -0.40 10.71 -14.58
C ALA A 100 -0.61 9.26 -14.11
N LEU A 101 -1.86 8.86 -13.91
CA LEU A 101 -2.26 7.49 -13.58
C LEU A 101 -1.94 6.48 -14.70
N GLY A 102 -1.72 6.95 -15.94
CA GLY A 102 -1.32 6.11 -17.06
C GLY A 102 0.05 5.42 -16.90
N GLY A 103 0.84 5.79 -15.88
CA GLY A 103 2.05 5.06 -15.48
C GLY A 103 1.76 3.64 -14.95
N PHE A 104 0.63 3.43 -14.26
CA PHE A 104 0.26 2.12 -13.73
C PHE A 104 -0.16 1.16 -14.86
N GLN A 105 0.83 0.51 -15.45
CA GLN A 105 0.64 -0.43 -16.56
C GLN A 105 0.72 -1.88 -16.11
N ARG A 106 1.46 -2.14 -15.03
CA ARG A 106 1.77 -3.49 -14.56
C ARG A 106 0.70 -4.08 -13.65
N PHE A 107 0.09 -3.24 -12.81
CA PHE A 107 -1.10 -3.62 -12.06
C PHE A 107 -2.33 -3.62 -12.97
N PRO A 108 -3.33 -4.48 -12.69
CA PRO A 108 -4.63 -4.38 -13.31
C PRO A 108 -5.20 -2.96 -13.28
N THR A 109 -5.74 -2.50 -14.42
CA THR A 109 -6.26 -1.13 -14.58
C THR A 109 -7.24 -0.73 -13.47
N TRP A 110 -8.08 -1.66 -13.02
CA TRP A 110 -9.10 -1.38 -12.01
C TRP A 110 -8.55 -1.14 -10.60
N MET A 111 -7.28 -1.45 -10.31
CA MET A 111 -6.66 -1.16 -9.01
C MET A 111 -6.38 0.34 -8.83
N TRP A 112 -5.61 0.94 -9.74
CA TRP A 112 -5.14 2.32 -9.55
C TRP A 112 -5.62 3.28 -10.64
N ARG A 113 -6.19 2.78 -11.73
CA ARG A 113 -6.71 3.56 -12.87
C ARG A 113 -8.23 3.45 -12.97
N ASN A 114 -8.90 3.54 -11.83
CA ASN A 114 -10.36 3.62 -11.73
C ASN A 114 -10.83 5.07 -11.45
N THR A 115 -12.15 5.27 -11.48
CA THR A 115 -12.80 6.56 -11.29
C THR A 115 -12.58 7.14 -9.89
N GLU A 116 -12.60 6.31 -8.86
CA GLU A 116 -12.49 6.76 -7.46
C GLU A 116 -11.08 7.24 -7.14
N VAL A 117 -10.05 6.56 -7.66
CA VAL A 117 -8.65 6.98 -7.53
C VAL A 117 -8.41 8.24 -8.36
N LEU A 118 -8.96 8.34 -9.57
CA LEU A 118 -8.87 9.57 -10.37
C LEU A 118 -9.47 10.76 -9.62
N ASP A 119 -10.69 10.63 -9.11
CA ASP A 119 -11.36 11.68 -8.34
C ASP A 119 -10.55 12.06 -7.08
N PHE A 120 -9.90 11.09 -6.43
CA PHE A 120 -9.03 11.34 -5.28
C PHE A 120 -7.75 12.08 -5.68
N VAL A 121 -7.09 11.69 -6.77
CA VAL A 121 -5.88 12.34 -7.31
C VAL A 121 -6.16 13.77 -7.75
N GLU A 122 -7.27 14.00 -8.46
CA GLU A 122 -7.71 15.35 -8.84
C GLU A 122 -8.03 16.21 -7.62
N TRP A 123 -8.67 15.63 -6.61
CA TRP A 123 -8.90 16.32 -5.33
C TRP A 123 -7.58 16.67 -4.63
N LEU A 124 -6.59 15.77 -4.60
CA LEU A 124 -5.26 16.05 -4.03
C LEU A 124 -4.55 17.17 -4.81
N HIS A 125 -4.59 17.13 -6.14
CA HIS A 125 -4.01 18.18 -6.99
C HIS A 125 -4.61 19.55 -6.69
N GLN A 126 -5.94 19.63 -6.55
CA GLN A 126 -6.63 20.86 -6.16
C GLN A 126 -6.29 21.28 -4.72
N TYR A 127 -6.33 20.34 -3.78
CA TYR A 127 -6.04 20.59 -2.36
C TYR A 127 -4.62 21.14 -2.16
N ASN A 128 -3.64 20.63 -2.92
CA ASN A 128 -2.23 20.97 -2.81
C ASN A 128 -1.85 22.32 -3.42
N ARG A 129 -2.68 22.90 -4.30
CA ARG A 129 -2.36 24.10 -5.10
C ARG A 129 -1.78 25.26 -4.27
N ASP A 130 -2.36 25.51 -3.11
CA ASP A 130 -2.01 26.65 -2.24
C ASP A 130 -1.28 26.20 -0.96
N LYS A 131 -0.82 24.94 -0.91
CA LYS A 131 -0.16 24.38 0.28
C LYS A 131 1.34 24.60 0.19
N GLN A 132 1.89 25.26 1.22
CA GLN A 132 3.34 25.35 1.43
C GLN A 132 3.98 23.97 1.60
N ARG A 133 3.20 23.00 2.10
CA ARG A 133 3.60 21.61 2.26
C ARG A 133 2.51 20.72 1.64
N PRO A 134 2.64 20.40 0.35
CA PRO A 134 1.66 19.56 -0.32
C PRO A 134 1.69 18.14 0.26
N VAL A 135 0.52 17.52 0.30
CA VAL A 135 0.36 16.09 0.60
C VAL A 135 1.00 15.30 -0.52
N GLY A 136 1.79 14.28 -0.17
CA GLY A 136 2.41 13.40 -1.17
C GLY A 136 1.63 12.11 -1.43
N PHE A 137 1.92 11.49 -2.57
CA PHE A 137 1.40 10.20 -2.99
C PHE A 137 2.57 9.27 -3.33
N TYR A 138 2.64 8.08 -2.72
CA TYR A 138 3.84 7.24 -2.75
C TYR A 138 3.48 5.79 -3.00
N GLY A 139 4.31 5.06 -3.74
CA GLY A 139 4.21 3.61 -3.86
C GLY A 139 4.89 2.94 -2.68
N LEU A 140 4.65 1.65 -2.50
CA LEU A 140 5.35 0.82 -1.51
C LEU A 140 5.89 -0.46 -2.12
N ASP A 141 5.34 -0.91 -3.25
CA ASP A 141 5.57 -2.25 -3.79
C ASP A 141 6.88 -2.34 -4.59
N LEU A 142 7.44 -3.55 -4.69
CA LEU A 142 8.83 -3.80 -5.15
C LEU A 142 8.97 -4.22 -6.61
N TYR A 143 7.95 -3.96 -7.37
CA TYR A 143 7.51 -4.89 -8.40
C TYR A 143 7.92 -4.31 -9.79
N SER A 144 8.39 -3.07 -9.77
CA SER A 144 8.90 -2.18 -10.82
C SER A 144 10.44 -2.21 -10.91
N LEU A 145 11.04 -3.41 -11.02
CA LEU A 145 12.51 -3.56 -11.09
C LEU A 145 13.14 -2.68 -12.19
N TYR A 146 12.66 -2.82 -13.43
CA TYR A 146 13.26 -2.15 -14.60
C TYR A 146 13.00 -0.64 -14.61
N SER A 147 11.75 -0.21 -14.36
CA SER A 147 11.46 1.23 -14.28
C SER A 147 12.17 1.91 -13.11
N SER A 148 12.49 1.18 -12.03
CA SER A 148 13.33 1.70 -10.95
C SER A 148 14.81 1.81 -11.33
N ILE A 149 15.35 0.86 -12.12
CA ILE A 149 16.69 0.97 -12.73
C ILE A 149 16.78 2.25 -13.56
N GLU A 150 15.81 2.46 -14.44
CA GLU A 150 15.73 3.64 -15.31
C GLU A 150 15.65 4.92 -14.49
N ALA A 151 14.79 4.98 -13.47
CA ALA A 151 14.65 6.14 -12.60
C ALA A 151 15.96 6.52 -11.88
N VAL A 152 16.75 5.53 -11.43
CA VAL A 152 18.08 5.78 -10.83
C VAL A 152 19.04 6.37 -11.85
N ILE A 153 19.08 5.79 -13.05
CA ILE A 153 19.99 6.24 -14.12
C ILE A 153 19.61 7.67 -14.57
N GLU A 154 18.33 7.93 -14.85
CA GLU A 154 17.85 9.26 -15.26
C GLU A 154 18.14 10.36 -14.24
N TYR A 155 18.06 10.02 -12.94
CA TYR A 155 18.44 10.94 -11.88
C TYR A 155 19.94 11.23 -11.93
N LEU A 156 20.77 10.19 -12.00
CA LEU A 156 22.24 10.33 -12.03
C LEU A 156 22.72 11.07 -13.27
N GLU A 157 22.10 10.90 -14.44
CA GLU A 157 22.46 11.63 -15.65
C GLU A 157 22.38 13.15 -15.48
N LYS A 158 21.47 13.62 -14.62
CA LYS A 158 21.29 15.05 -14.35
C LYS A 158 22.31 15.58 -13.34
N VAL A 159 22.67 14.78 -12.34
CA VAL A 159 23.45 15.26 -11.18
C VAL A 159 24.90 14.78 -11.14
N ASP A 160 25.21 13.61 -11.70
CA ASP A 160 26.54 13.01 -11.82
C ASP A 160 26.57 11.99 -13.00
N PRO A 161 26.88 12.46 -14.23
CA PRO A 161 26.95 11.60 -15.41
C PRO A 161 27.96 10.46 -15.31
N GLN A 162 29.04 10.61 -14.53
CA GLN A 162 30.01 9.53 -14.33
C GLN A 162 29.42 8.44 -13.43
N ALA A 163 28.68 8.81 -12.39
CA ALA A 163 27.91 7.84 -11.60
C ALA A 163 26.83 7.15 -12.44
N ALA A 164 26.17 7.87 -13.35
CA ALA A 164 25.21 7.26 -14.28
C ALA A 164 25.85 6.17 -15.15
N GLN A 165 27.06 6.41 -15.68
CA GLN A 165 27.79 5.41 -16.46
C GLN A 165 28.11 4.15 -15.62
N ARG A 166 28.55 4.33 -14.36
CA ARG A 166 28.79 3.21 -13.44
C ARG A 166 27.49 2.44 -13.13
N ALA A 167 26.38 3.16 -12.92
CA ALA A 167 25.07 2.55 -12.67
C ALA A 167 24.61 1.70 -13.86
N ARG A 168 24.74 2.20 -15.09
CA ARG A 168 24.45 1.44 -16.32
C ARG A 168 25.29 0.16 -16.40
N GLN A 169 26.59 0.26 -16.13
CA GLN A 169 27.47 -0.91 -16.13
C GLN A 169 27.04 -1.96 -15.09
N ARG A 170 26.67 -1.53 -13.88
CA ARG A 170 26.21 -2.43 -12.81
C ARG A 170 24.89 -3.11 -13.14
N TYR A 171 23.94 -2.37 -13.70
CA TYR A 171 22.62 -2.91 -14.06
C TYR A 171 22.61 -3.70 -15.37
N SER A 172 23.70 -3.68 -16.15
CA SER A 172 23.79 -4.41 -17.43
C SER A 172 23.60 -5.93 -17.31
N CYS A 173 23.79 -6.51 -16.11
CA CYS A 173 23.50 -7.92 -15.85
C CYS A 173 22.02 -8.29 -16.07
N PHE A 174 21.09 -7.33 -15.96
CA PHE A 174 19.67 -7.55 -16.23
C PHE A 174 19.30 -7.48 -17.73
N GLU A 175 20.14 -6.87 -18.58
CA GLU A 175 19.80 -6.60 -20.00
C GLU A 175 19.50 -7.88 -20.80
N HIS A 176 20.13 -9.00 -20.43
CA HIS A 176 19.94 -10.30 -21.08
C HIS A 176 18.52 -10.86 -20.95
N PHE A 177 17.72 -10.31 -20.03
CA PHE A 177 16.37 -10.81 -19.72
C PHE A 177 15.26 -9.89 -20.24
N GLY A 178 15.60 -8.82 -20.98
CA GLY A 178 14.62 -7.80 -21.38
C GLY A 178 13.94 -7.18 -20.15
N GLU A 179 12.64 -6.89 -20.23
CA GLU A 179 11.83 -6.43 -19.10
C GLU A 179 11.14 -7.60 -18.35
N ASP A 180 11.71 -8.81 -18.40
CA ASP A 180 11.16 -9.99 -17.73
C ASP A 180 11.95 -10.35 -16.46
N ALA A 181 11.47 -9.84 -15.32
CA ALA A 181 12.10 -10.05 -14.04
C ALA A 181 11.95 -11.50 -13.53
N GLN A 182 10.91 -12.22 -13.98
CA GLN A 182 10.73 -13.64 -13.64
C GLN A 182 11.73 -14.50 -14.41
N ALA A 183 12.01 -14.18 -15.68
CA ALA A 183 13.06 -14.83 -16.45
C ALA A 183 14.44 -14.66 -15.80
N TYR A 184 14.76 -13.46 -15.32
CA TYR A 184 15.95 -13.22 -14.48
C TYR A 184 15.95 -14.14 -13.25
N GLY A 185 14.87 -14.10 -12.46
CA GLY A 185 14.74 -14.87 -11.24
C GLY A 185 14.96 -16.37 -11.45
N HIS A 186 14.34 -16.93 -12.49
CA HIS A 186 14.50 -18.35 -12.86
C HIS A 186 15.94 -18.68 -13.26
N ALA A 187 16.58 -17.86 -14.09
CA ALA A 187 17.93 -18.08 -14.57
C ALA A 187 18.98 -17.98 -13.46
N ALA A 188 18.88 -16.95 -12.60
CA ALA A 188 19.75 -16.77 -11.45
C ALA A 188 19.59 -17.93 -10.45
N SER A 189 18.36 -18.40 -10.23
CA SER A 189 18.08 -19.45 -9.26
C SER A 189 18.50 -20.84 -9.72
N SER A 190 18.39 -21.08 -11.02
CA SER A 190 18.80 -22.33 -11.66
C SER A 190 20.31 -22.40 -11.94
N GLN A 191 21.08 -21.41 -11.48
CA GLN A 191 22.52 -21.26 -11.74
C GLN A 191 22.87 -21.23 -13.25
N LEU A 192 21.90 -20.82 -14.08
CA LEU A 192 22.08 -20.62 -15.52
C LEU A 192 22.78 -19.30 -15.82
N SER A 193 22.73 -18.35 -14.88
CA SER A 193 23.45 -17.08 -14.91
C SER A 193 23.92 -16.70 -13.52
N ALA A 194 24.94 -15.85 -13.43
CA ALA A 194 25.31 -15.20 -12.17
C ALA A 194 24.20 -14.22 -11.73
N SER A 195 23.98 -14.11 -10.42
CA SER A 195 23.04 -13.14 -9.86
C SER A 195 23.58 -11.71 -9.95
N CYS A 196 22.67 -10.75 -10.09
CA CYS A 196 22.95 -9.32 -10.04
C CYS A 196 23.16 -8.76 -8.62
N GLU A 197 23.00 -9.58 -7.57
CA GLU A 197 23.03 -9.20 -6.14
C GLU A 197 24.19 -8.26 -5.78
N SER A 198 25.44 -8.63 -6.13
CA SER A 198 26.62 -7.81 -5.83
C SER A 198 26.52 -6.40 -6.44
N GLU A 199 26.03 -6.31 -7.67
CA GLU A 199 26.02 -5.05 -8.42
C GLU A 199 24.90 -4.12 -7.94
N VAL A 200 23.72 -4.65 -7.63
CA VAL A 200 22.62 -3.85 -7.06
C VAL A 200 22.95 -3.34 -5.65
N VAL A 201 23.64 -4.14 -4.83
CA VAL A 201 24.11 -3.72 -3.50
C VAL A 201 25.17 -2.62 -3.60
N LYS A 202 26.14 -2.77 -4.50
CA LYS A 202 27.16 -1.72 -4.76
C LYS A 202 26.50 -0.42 -5.22
N GLN A 203 25.51 -0.51 -6.11
CA GLN A 203 24.81 0.67 -6.62
C GLN A 203 24.04 1.42 -5.53
N LEU A 204 23.28 0.69 -4.69
CA LEU A 204 22.58 1.29 -3.55
C LEU A 204 23.57 1.93 -2.56
N THR A 205 24.67 1.22 -2.26
CA THR A 205 25.70 1.69 -1.31
C THR A 205 26.35 2.98 -1.80
N GLU A 206 26.74 3.06 -3.08
CA GLU A 206 27.34 4.28 -3.65
C GLU A 206 26.36 5.47 -3.56
N LEU A 207 25.10 5.28 -3.95
CA LEU A 207 24.10 6.34 -3.94
C LEU A 207 23.79 6.84 -2.52
N GLN A 208 23.87 5.96 -1.51
CA GLN A 208 23.74 6.34 -0.10
C GLN A 208 24.95 7.12 0.41
N GLN A 209 26.18 6.69 0.05
CA GLN A 209 27.42 7.36 0.47
C GLN A 209 27.56 8.76 -0.14
N GLN A 210 27.06 8.97 -1.36
CA GLN A 210 27.11 10.26 -2.03
C GLN A 210 26.06 11.27 -1.53
N LYS A 211 25.16 10.88 -0.61
CA LYS A 211 24.05 11.72 -0.14
C LYS A 211 24.50 13.12 0.29
N ALA A 212 25.53 13.21 1.12
CA ALA A 212 26.03 14.50 1.62
C ALA A 212 26.58 15.39 0.49
N HIS A 213 27.24 14.79 -0.51
CA HIS A 213 27.79 15.53 -1.65
C HIS A 213 26.69 16.04 -2.59
N LEU A 214 25.67 15.22 -2.86
CA LEU A 214 24.56 15.56 -3.75
C LEU A 214 23.62 16.60 -3.12
N LEU A 215 23.40 16.56 -1.81
CA LEU A 215 22.57 17.54 -1.08
C LEU A 215 23.24 18.92 -0.92
N GLN A 216 24.57 19.02 -0.99
CA GLN A 216 25.26 20.31 -0.90
C GLN A 216 25.04 21.20 -2.12
N LYS A 217 24.64 20.62 -3.26
CA LYS A 217 24.55 21.34 -4.54
C LYS A 217 23.20 22.02 -4.76
N ASP A 218 22.11 21.52 -4.18
CA ASP A 218 20.76 22.03 -4.43
C ASP A 218 19.85 21.87 -3.20
N GLY A 219 18.94 22.83 -2.98
CA GLY A 219 18.09 22.91 -1.78
C GLY A 219 17.06 21.78 -1.61
N LYS A 220 15.97 22.04 -0.89
CA LYS A 220 14.98 21.02 -0.47
C LYS A 220 14.39 20.16 -1.61
N LEU A 221 14.20 20.73 -2.80
CA LEU A 221 13.73 20.01 -4.01
C LEU A 221 14.72 18.91 -4.46
N ALA A 222 16.02 19.12 -4.30
CA ALA A 222 17.02 18.10 -4.59
C ALA A 222 17.04 16.99 -3.54
N GLY A 223 16.59 17.27 -2.33
CA GLY A 223 16.39 16.28 -1.29
C GLY A 223 15.29 15.26 -1.63
N ASP A 224 14.16 15.73 -2.17
CA ASP A 224 13.06 14.86 -2.61
C ASP A 224 13.48 13.99 -3.80
N GLU A 225 14.13 14.57 -4.81
CA GLU A 225 14.60 13.83 -5.99
C GLU A 225 15.68 12.80 -5.64
N LEU A 226 16.62 13.15 -4.75
CA LEU A 226 17.62 12.20 -4.26
C LEU A 226 16.98 11.07 -3.46
N PHE A 227 16.05 11.39 -2.55
CA PHE A 227 15.34 10.37 -1.77
C PHE A 227 14.61 9.41 -2.70
N TYR A 228 13.94 9.93 -3.71
CA TYR A 228 13.24 9.14 -4.71
C TYR A 228 14.21 8.21 -5.47
N ALA A 229 15.37 8.69 -5.91
CA ALA A 229 16.40 7.85 -6.53
C ALA A 229 16.94 6.77 -5.55
N GLN A 230 17.11 7.11 -4.27
CA GLN A 230 17.55 6.17 -3.24
C GLN A 230 16.52 5.07 -2.98
N GLN A 231 15.23 5.38 -2.98
CA GLN A 231 14.18 4.37 -2.86
C GLN A 231 14.12 3.47 -4.08
N ASN A 232 14.28 4.00 -5.29
CA ASN A 232 14.39 3.17 -6.49
C ASN A 232 15.60 2.22 -6.42
N ALA A 233 16.77 2.69 -5.99
CA ALA A 233 17.94 1.83 -5.82
C ALA A 233 17.73 0.74 -4.75
N ARG A 234 17.01 1.04 -3.66
CA ARG A 234 16.61 0.05 -2.64
C ARG A 234 15.64 -0.97 -3.23
N LEU A 235 14.64 -0.50 -3.99
CA LEU A 235 13.69 -1.35 -4.68
C LEU A 235 14.40 -2.33 -5.60
N VAL A 236 15.34 -1.85 -6.43
CA VAL A 236 16.12 -2.73 -7.32
C VAL A 236 16.85 -3.83 -6.55
N LYS A 237 17.48 -3.49 -5.41
CA LYS A 237 18.12 -4.50 -4.53
C LYS A 237 17.09 -5.51 -4.01
N ASN A 238 15.97 -5.06 -3.45
CA ASN A 238 14.99 -5.95 -2.81
C ASN A 238 14.25 -6.79 -3.87
N ALA A 239 13.99 -6.22 -5.04
CA ALA A 239 13.37 -6.90 -6.18
C ALA A 239 14.28 -8.00 -6.75
N GLU A 240 15.58 -7.76 -6.88
CA GLU A 240 16.56 -8.79 -7.27
C GLU A 240 16.44 -10.03 -6.37
N GLU A 241 16.46 -9.81 -5.05
CA GLU A 241 16.35 -10.87 -4.06
C GLU A 241 14.99 -11.57 -4.14
N TYR A 242 13.91 -10.80 -4.28
CA TYR A 242 12.55 -11.33 -4.41
C TYR A 242 12.39 -12.26 -5.62
N TYR A 243 12.79 -11.81 -6.82
CA TYR A 243 12.62 -12.61 -8.03
C TYR A 243 13.48 -13.86 -8.02
N ARG A 244 14.66 -13.82 -7.39
CA ARG A 244 15.47 -15.02 -7.14
C ARG A 244 14.85 -15.95 -6.11
N ALA A 245 14.32 -15.42 -5.01
CA ALA A 245 13.65 -16.23 -3.98
C ALA A 245 12.38 -16.94 -4.49
N MET A 246 11.67 -16.35 -5.46
CA MET A 246 10.47 -16.93 -6.07
C MET A 246 10.69 -18.36 -6.62
N PHE A 247 11.90 -18.66 -7.11
CA PHE A 247 12.25 -19.98 -7.65
C PHE A 247 13.12 -20.82 -6.70
N HIS A 248 13.46 -20.28 -5.53
CA HIS A 248 14.18 -20.95 -4.46
C HIS A 248 13.28 -21.08 -3.22
N GLY A 249 12.58 -22.21 -3.09
CA GLY A 249 11.59 -22.47 -2.02
C GLY A 249 12.09 -22.50 -0.56
N LYS A 250 13.19 -21.82 -0.23
CA LYS A 250 13.74 -21.67 1.12
C LYS A 250 13.29 -20.38 1.82
N VAL A 251 12.87 -19.36 1.09
CA VAL A 251 12.45 -18.06 1.63
C VAL A 251 11.03 -17.77 1.18
N SER A 252 10.16 -17.38 2.11
CA SER A 252 8.84 -16.87 1.75
C SER A 252 9.01 -15.56 0.97
N PHE A 253 8.80 -15.59 -0.34
CA PHE A 253 8.83 -14.40 -1.19
C PHE A 253 7.75 -13.39 -0.76
N TRP A 254 6.65 -13.87 -0.14
CA TRP A 254 5.66 -13.02 0.52
C TRP A 254 6.29 -12.16 1.61
N ASN A 255 7.10 -12.76 2.48
CA ASN A 255 7.79 -12.01 3.53
C ASN A 255 8.75 -10.99 2.95
N LEU A 256 9.50 -11.30 1.89
CA LEU A 256 10.38 -10.33 1.23
C LEU A 256 9.59 -9.12 0.72
N ARG A 257 8.38 -9.36 0.18
CA ARG A 257 7.49 -8.31 -0.31
C ARG A 257 7.03 -7.38 0.80
N ASP A 258 6.50 -7.93 1.87
CA ASP A 258 5.96 -7.12 2.98
C ASP A 258 7.07 -6.44 3.81
N HIS A 259 8.26 -7.04 3.92
CA HIS A 259 9.42 -6.33 4.49
C HIS A 259 9.82 -5.14 3.63
N HIS A 260 9.86 -5.27 2.31
CA HIS A 260 10.18 -4.12 1.45
C HIS A 260 9.15 -3.00 1.63
N MET A 261 7.85 -3.31 1.61
CA MET A 261 6.80 -2.29 1.81
C MET A 261 6.94 -1.58 3.16
N ALA A 262 7.20 -2.33 4.25
CA ALA A 262 7.44 -1.75 5.57
C ALA A 262 8.73 -0.93 5.66
N GLU A 263 9.82 -1.36 5.03
CA GLU A 263 11.09 -0.60 4.94
C GLU A 263 10.89 0.70 4.17
N THR A 264 10.18 0.66 3.04
CA THR A 264 9.88 1.82 2.21
C THR A 264 9.01 2.82 2.99
N LEU A 265 8.01 2.34 3.73
CA LEU A 265 7.18 3.19 4.61
C LEU A 265 8.02 3.85 5.72
N ASP A 266 8.97 3.15 6.33
CA ASP A 266 9.86 3.71 7.34
C ASP A 266 10.82 4.77 6.78
N ALA A 267 11.39 4.49 5.60
CA ALA A 267 12.23 5.43 4.89
C ALA A 267 11.45 6.70 4.52
N LEU A 268 10.20 6.53 4.07
CA LEU A 268 9.28 7.62 3.78
C LEU A 268 8.93 8.42 5.04
N ALA A 269 8.60 7.76 6.14
CA ALA A 269 8.31 8.42 7.41
C ALA A 269 9.52 9.25 7.88
N SER A 270 10.73 8.69 7.75
CA SER A 270 11.97 9.40 8.08
C SER A 270 12.23 10.60 7.18
N HIS A 271 11.94 10.48 5.87
CA HIS A 271 12.12 11.57 4.89
C HIS A 271 11.13 12.72 5.09
N LEU A 272 9.88 12.41 5.45
CA LEU A 272 8.82 13.40 5.61
C LEU A 272 8.80 14.08 6.97
N LYS A 273 9.69 13.69 7.91
CA LYS A 273 9.87 14.36 9.20
C LYS A 273 10.03 15.86 9.02
N TYR A 274 9.45 16.62 9.93
CA TYR A 274 9.52 18.08 9.92
C TYR A 274 9.70 18.63 11.30
N ASN A 275 10.69 19.50 11.48
CA ASN A 275 11.07 20.03 12.78
C ASN A 275 11.31 18.93 13.83
N GLY A 276 11.73 17.73 13.38
CA GLY A 276 11.94 16.55 14.24
C GLY A 276 10.68 15.73 14.53
N GLU A 277 9.50 16.19 14.16
CA GLU A 277 8.23 15.49 14.38
C GLU A 277 7.99 14.39 13.33
N MET A 278 7.36 13.30 13.77
CA MET A 278 6.94 12.20 12.91
C MET A 278 5.83 12.67 11.95
N PRO A 279 5.87 12.28 10.67
CA PRO A 279 4.78 12.58 9.75
C PRO A 279 3.58 11.68 10.03
N LYS A 280 2.38 12.15 9.68
CA LYS A 280 1.17 11.34 9.68
C LYS A 280 0.91 10.81 8.26
N LEU A 281 0.85 9.49 8.10
CA LEU A 281 0.76 8.76 6.83
C LEU A 281 -0.45 7.83 6.78
N VAL A 282 -1.18 7.87 5.68
CA VAL A 282 -2.23 6.90 5.36
C VAL A 282 -1.65 5.86 4.40
N VAL A 283 -1.93 4.59 4.63
CA VAL A 283 -1.45 3.47 3.82
C VAL A 283 -2.64 2.74 3.22
N TRP A 284 -2.69 2.55 1.90
CA TRP A 284 -3.74 1.79 1.21
C TRP A 284 -3.16 0.53 0.60
N GLU A 285 -3.49 -0.63 1.18
CA GLU A 285 -3.10 -1.93 0.63
C GLU A 285 -4.25 -2.92 0.85
N HIS A 286 -4.13 -4.12 0.29
CA HIS A 286 -5.09 -5.18 0.56
C HIS A 286 -5.15 -5.55 2.06
N ASN A 287 -6.29 -6.08 2.52
CA ASN A 287 -6.43 -6.60 3.89
C ASN A 287 -5.33 -7.61 4.28
N SER A 288 -4.81 -8.37 3.29
CA SER A 288 -3.72 -9.33 3.49
C SER A 288 -2.42 -8.67 3.93
N HIS A 289 -2.16 -7.44 3.50
CA HIS A 289 -0.96 -6.68 3.85
C HIS A 289 -1.16 -5.86 5.13
N ILE A 290 -2.32 -5.23 5.31
CA ILE A 290 -2.55 -4.30 6.44
C ILE A 290 -3.08 -4.93 7.73
N GLY A 291 -3.55 -6.19 7.71
CA GLY A 291 -3.98 -6.88 8.93
C GLY A 291 -2.82 -7.15 9.89
N ASP A 292 -3.08 -7.62 11.11
CA ASP A 292 -2.01 -8.12 11.98
C ASP A 292 -1.88 -9.63 11.76
N ALA A 293 -0.89 -10.06 10.97
CA ALA A 293 -0.72 -11.45 10.57
C ALA A 293 -0.69 -12.43 11.76
N ARG A 294 -0.22 -12.01 12.94
CA ARG A 294 -0.21 -12.82 14.19
C ARG A 294 -1.60 -13.31 14.62
N ALA A 295 -2.66 -12.62 14.20
CA ALA A 295 -4.05 -12.99 14.50
C ALA A 295 -4.71 -13.80 13.36
N THR A 296 -3.94 -14.28 12.39
CA THR A 296 -4.43 -14.96 11.18
C THR A 296 -3.67 -16.26 10.93
N SER A 297 -4.20 -17.12 10.07
CA SER A 297 -3.54 -18.37 9.70
C SER A 297 -2.25 -18.20 8.89
N VAL A 298 -1.97 -17.02 8.32
CA VAL A 298 -0.71 -16.80 7.59
C VAL A 298 0.51 -16.82 8.53
N ALA A 299 0.33 -16.44 9.81
CA ALA A 299 1.39 -16.57 10.80
C ALA A 299 1.79 -18.02 11.07
N GLU A 300 0.84 -18.97 10.99
CA GLU A 300 1.13 -20.40 11.10
C GLU A 300 2.00 -20.92 9.94
N ALA A 301 1.89 -20.28 8.77
CA ALA A 301 2.75 -20.54 7.61
C ALA A 301 4.12 -19.86 7.70
N GLY A 302 4.41 -19.15 8.80
CA GLY A 302 5.64 -18.35 8.97
C GLY A 302 5.63 -17.07 8.12
N GLU A 303 4.46 -16.66 7.62
CA GLU A 303 4.29 -15.43 6.86
C GLU A 303 3.96 -14.26 7.79
N LEU A 304 4.42 -13.08 7.39
CA LEU A 304 4.14 -11.81 8.06
C LEU A 304 3.56 -10.82 7.07
N ASN A 305 3.10 -9.69 7.60
CA ASN A 305 2.59 -8.63 6.75
C ASN A 305 2.92 -7.22 7.25
N VAL A 306 2.68 -6.22 6.40
CA VAL A 306 2.94 -4.81 6.69
C VAL A 306 2.25 -4.36 7.98
N GLY A 307 0.99 -4.71 8.19
CA GLY A 307 0.23 -4.34 9.39
C GLY A 307 0.84 -4.88 10.68
N GLN A 308 1.32 -6.13 10.68
CA GLN A 308 2.10 -6.68 11.79
C GLN A 308 3.40 -5.88 12.01
N LEU A 309 4.20 -5.67 10.95
CA LEU A 309 5.51 -5.00 11.05
C LEU A 309 5.37 -3.57 11.56
N VAL A 310 4.42 -2.81 11.02
CA VAL A 310 4.12 -1.44 11.44
C VAL A 310 3.65 -1.41 12.90
N ARG A 311 2.75 -2.32 13.30
CA ARG A 311 2.28 -2.37 14.68
C ARG A 311 3.35 -2.83 15.67
N GLN A 312 4.28 -3.70 15.28
CA GLN A 312 5.42 -4.08 16.13
C GLN A 312 6.39 -2.92 16.34
N LYS A 313 6.54 -2.03 15.35
CA LYS A 313 7.45 -0.90 15.42
C LYS A 313 6.86 0.35 16.07
N TYR A 314 5.60 0.65 15.77
CA TYR A 314 4.92 1.89 16.17
C TYR A 314 3.82 1.65 17.21
N GLU A 315 3.57 0.40 17.60
CA GLU A 315 2.62 0.02 18.65
C GLU A 315 1.21 0.61 18.42
N ARG A 316 0.70 1.40 19.38
CA ARG A 316 -0.65 2.01 19.32
C ARG A 316 -0.73 3.18 18.35
N ASP A 317 0.41 3.70 17.90
CA ASP A 317 0.52 4.77 16.90
C ASP A 317 0.19 4.27 15.48
N ALA A 318 -0.01 2.96 15.32
CA ALA A 318 -0.53 2.31 14.12
C ALA A 318 -2.00 1.87 14.29
N VAL A 319 -2.88 2.39 13.44
CA VAL A 319 -4.30 2.01 13.35
C VAL A 319 -4.51 1.18 12.10
N LEU A 320 -5.07 -0.02 12.24
CA LEU A 320 -5.36 -0.92 11.12
C LEU A 320 -6.88 -1.00 10.94
N ILE A 321 -7.36 -0.71 9.74
CA ILE A 321 -8.79 -0.66 9.41
C ILE A 321 -9.03 -1.64 8.26
N GLY A 322 -9.59 -2.80 8.59
CA GLY A 322 -9.97 -3.82 7.62
C GLY A 322 -11.36 -3.59 7.05
N PHE A 323 -11.54 -3.99 5.80
CA PHE A 323 -12.82 -3.91 5.11
C PHE A 323 -13.41 -5.31 4.93
N SER A 324 -14.73 -5.43 4.86
CA SER A 324 -15.38 -6.72 4.58
C SER A 324 -16.65 -6.51 3.78
N THR A 325 -17.08 -7.55 3.06
CA THR A 325 -18.34 -7.56 2.33
C THR A 325 -18.94 -8.97 2.33
N PHE A 326 -20.26 -9.03 2.21
CA PHE A 326 -20.98 -10.31 2.19
C PHE A 326 -21.29 -10.78 0.77
N THR A 327 -21.88 -9.92 -0.06
CA THR A 327 -22.30 -10.21 -1.44
C THR A 327 -22.10 -8.97 -2.29
N GLY A 328 -22.08 -9.14 -3.61
CA GLY A 328 -22.01 -8.03 -4.55
C GLY A 328 -21.35 -8.46 -5.85
N THR A 329 -20.85 -7.48 -6.58
CA THR A 329 -20.00 -7.71 -7.74
C THR A 329 -18.65 -7.04 -7.55
N VAL A 330 -17.63 -7.57 -8.23
CA VAL A 330 -16.25 -7.09 -8.18
C VAL A 330 -15.68 -7.13 -9.59
N THR A 331 -14.88 -6.14 -9.96
CA THR A 331 -14.05 -6.23 -11.16
C THR A 331 -12.82 -7.07 -10.87
N ALA A 332 -12.65 -8.18 -11.58
CA ALA A 332 -11.52 -9.09 -11.42
C ALA A 332 -11.24 -9.84 -12.73
N ALA A 333 -10.08 -10.48 -12.86
CA ALA A 333 -9.77 -11.39 -13.97
C ALA A 333 -9.80 -12.85 -13.49
N THR A 334 -10.01 -13.79 -14.43
CA THR A 334 -9.85 -15.24 -14.15
C THR A 334 -8.39 -15.60 -13.91
N ASP A 335 -7.51 -15.11 -14.77
CA ASP A 335 -6.07 -15.37 -14.73
C ASP A 335 -5.30 -14.06 -14.57
N TRP A 336 -4.09 -14.15 -14.04
CA TRP A 336 -3.19 -13.01 -13.96
C TRP A 336 -2.92 -12.43 -15.35
N GLY A 337 -3.06 -11.11 -15.51
CA GLY A 337 -2.95 -10.44 -16.82
C GLY A 337 -4.13 -10.68 -17.77
N GLY A 338 -5.16 -11.41 -17.35
CA GLY A 338 -6.38 -11.62 -18.14
C GLY A 338 -7.24 -10.38 -18.31
N GLN A 339 -8.24 -10.48 -19.18
CA GLN A 339 -9.25 -9.42 -19.36
C GLN A 339 -10.04 -9.21 -18.08
N HIS A 340 -10.42 -7.95 -17.80
CA HIS A 340 -11.26 -7.64 -16.66
C HIS A 340 -12.69 -8.11 -16.89
N GLU A 341 -13.28 -8.67 -15.85
CA GLU A 341 -14.65 -9.18 -15.84
C GLU A 341 -15.38 -8.65 -14.62
N GLN A 342 -16.70 -8.46 -14.73
CA GLN A 342 -17.54 -8.29 -13.55
C GLN A 342 -17.89 -9.67 -13.01
N LYS A 343 -17.45 -9.98 -11.79
CA LYS A 343 -17.66 -11.26 -11.14
C LYS A 343 -18.55 -11.13 -9.91
N ASN A 344 -19.31 -12.17 -9.62
CA ASN A 344 -20.11 -12.24 -8.40
C ASN A 344 -19.22 -12.61 -7.22
N VAL A 345 -19.29 -11.81 -6.15
CA VAL A 345 -18.68 -12.15 -4.87
C VAL A 345 -19.49 -13.28 -4.25
N ARG A 346 -18.85 -14.40 -3.93
CA ARG A 346 -19.54 -15.51 -3.24
C ARG A 346 -20.03 -15.02 -1.88
N PRO A 347 -21.21 -15.40 -1.39
CA PRO A 347 -21.64 -15.08 -0.03
C PRO A 347 -20.60 -15.47 1.02
N GLY A 348 -20.56 -14.75 2.14
CA GLY A 348 -19.75 -15.13 3.30
C GLY A 348 -20.10 -16.55 3.78
N LEU A 349 -19.11 -17.28 4.31
CA LEU A 349 -19.30 -18.66 4.73
C LEU A 349 -20.25 -18.75 5.94
N ALA A 350 -21.02 -19.84 6.03
CA ALA A 350 -21.81 -20.10 7.24
C ALA A 350 -20.90 -20.22 8.47
N ASN A 351 -21.32 -19.62 9.58
CA ASN A 351 -20.55 -19.50 10.83
C ASN A 351 -19.24 -18.70 10.70
N SER A 352 -19.11 -17.83 9.70
CA SER A 352 -18.01 -16.88 9.59
C SER A 352 -18.35 -15.54 10.25
N TYR A 353 -17.32 -14.71 10.48
CA TYR A 353 -17.54 -13.31 10.83
C TYR A 353 -18.27 -12.53 9.73
N GLU A 354 -18.07 -12.87 8.45
CA GLU A 354 -18.78 -12.23 7.34
C GLU A 354 -20.30 -12.47 7.43
N GLU A 355 -20.72 -13.69 7.74
CA GLU A 355 -22.14 -14.01 7.96
C GLU A 355 -22.70 -13.30 9.18
N LEU A 356 -21.97 -13.31 10.31
CA LEU A 356 -22.41 -12.65 11.54
C LEU A 356 -22.56 -11.13 11.35
N LEU A 357 -21.57 -10.49 10.72
CA LEU A 357 -21.60 -9.06 10.41
C LEU A 357 -22.74 -8.72 9.43
N HIS A 358 -22.95 -9.55 8.40
CA HIS A 358 -24.07 -9.35 7.49
C HIS A 358 -25.42 -9.48 8.18
N TYR A 359 -25.58 -10.47 9.06
CA TYR A 359 -26.80 -10.67 9.82
C TYR A 359 -27.05 -9.49 10.79
N ALA A 360 -26.02 -8.98 11.46
CA ALA A 360 -26.13 -7.77 12.28
C ALA A 360 -26.61 -6.55 11.47
N GLY A 361 -26.09 -6.35 10.26
CA GLY A 361 -26.55 -5.29 9.35
C GLY A 361 -28.00 -5.47 8.87
N LYS A 362 -28.46 -6.71 8.67
CA LYS A 362 -29.89 -6.98 8.40
C LYS A 362 -30.77 -6.62 9.59
N VAL A 363 -30.32 -6.92 10.80
CA VAL A 363 -31.05 -6.60 12.02
C VAL A 363 -31.11 -5.09 12.26
N THR A 364 -30.03 -4.34 11.95
CA THR A 364 -29.98 -2.87 12.09
C THR A 364 -30.90 -2.15 11.10
N GLY A 365 -31.20 -2.77 9.95
CA GLY A 365 -31.87 -2.12 8.82
C GLY A 365 -30.92 -1.26 7.97
N GLU A 366 -29.64 -1.19 8.36
CA GLU A 366 -28.60 -0.41 7.70
C GLU A 366 -27.45 -1.34 7.32
N PRO A 367 -27.27 -1.67 6.03
CA PRO A 367 -26.34 -2.70 5.60
C PRO A 367 -24.86 -2.29 5.71
N ASN A 368 -24.59 -0.99 5.83
CA ASN A 368 -23.25 -0.43 5.86
C ASN A 368 -22.97 0.22 7.21
N TYR A 369 -21.95 -0.28 7.90
CA TYR A 369 -21.53 0.21 9.20
C TYR A 369 -20.06 -0.14 9.43
N TYR A 370 -19.46 0.43 10.47
CA TYR A 370 -18.16 0.00 10.98
C TYR A 370 -18.24 -0.25 12.49
N LEU A 371 -17.30 -1.05 12.98
CA LEU A 371 -17.12 -1.37 14.38
C LEU A 371 -15.73 -0.89 14.80
N ILE A 372 -15.65 -0.30 15.99
CA ILE A 372 -14.37 -0.01 16.63
C ILE A 372 -14.07 -1.18 17.57
N LEU A 373 -13.07 -1.98 17.20
CA LEU A 373 -12.65 -3.15 17.97
C LEU A 373 -11.68 -2.77 19.10
N ARG A 374 -10.90 -1.71 18.88
CA ARG A 374 -9.89 -1.24 19.83
C ARG A 374 -10.55 -0.76 21.11
N ASP A 375 -10.09 -1.28 22.24
CA ASP A 375 -10.59 -0.96 23.59
C ASP A 375 -12.11 -1.22 23.76
N ASN A 376 -12.71 -2.02 22.88
CA ASN A 376 -14.12 -2.41 22.94
C ASN A 376 -14.24 -3.86 23.38
N GLY A 377 -14.23 -4.07 24.70
CA GLY A 377 -14.32 -5.42 25.27
C GLY A 377 -15.59 -6.17 24.90
N THR A 378 -16.68 -5.47 24.59
CA THR A 378 -17.94 -6.07 24.12
C THR A 378 -17.78 -6.67 22.73
N VAL A 379 -17.29 -5.89 21.76
CA VAL A 379 -17.05 -6.37 20.38
C VAL A 379 -15.95 -7.43 20.36
N GLU A 380 -14.88 -7.23 21.14
CA GLU A 380 -13.77 -8.18 21.24
C GLU A 380 -14.26 -9.56 21.68
N GLN A 381 -15.13 -9.65 22.69
CA GLN A 381 -15.73 -10.91 23.16
C GLN A 381 -16.59 -11.61 22.10
N VAL A 382 -17.25 -10.86 21.22
CA VAL A 382 -18.06 -11.42 20.13
C VAL A 382 -17.17 -11.90 18.98
N LEU A 383 -16.14 -11.12 18.65
CA LEU A 383 -15.21 -11.39 17.56
C LEU A 383 -13.92 -12.05 18.09
N THR A 384 -14.05 -12.95 19.07
CA THR A 384 -12.91 -13.70 19.61
C THR A 384 -12.73 -15.03 18.89
N GLY A 385 -11.47 -15.35 18.58
CA GLY A 385 -11.05 -16.68 18.12
C GLY A 385 -10.99 -16.84 16.60
N PRO A 386 -10.48 -17.99 16.12
CA PRO A 386 -10.36 -18.24 14.69
C PRO A 386 -11.72 -18.60 14.07
N CYS A 387 -12.07 -17.95 12.96
CA CYS A 387 -13.19 -18.32 12.10
C CYS A 387 -12.71 -18.50 10.66
N LEU A 388 -13.36 -19.39 9.92
CA LEU A 388 -13.13 -19.50 8.48
C LEU A 388 -13.63 -18.23 7.79
N GLN A 389 -12.85 -17.76 6.84
CA GLN A 389 -13.21 -16.65 5.95
C GLN A 389 -13.33 -17.17 4.52
N ARG A 390 -14.22 -16.57 3.74
CA ARG A 390 -14.26 -16.79 2.29
C ARG A 390 -12.89 -16.44 1.68
N ARG A 391 -12.38 -17.33 0.83
CA ARG A 391 -11.24 -17.05 -0.06
C ARG A 391 -11.72 -16.52 -1.40
#